data_AF-A0A430PYD9-F1
#
_entry.id   AF-A0A430PYD9-F1
#
_cell.length_a   1.000
_cell.length_b   1.000
_cell.length_c   1.000
_cell.angle_alpha   90.00
_cell.angle_beta   90.00
_cell.angle_gamma   90.00
#
_symmetry.space_group_name_H-M   'P 1'
#
loop_
_entity.id
_entity.type
_entity.pdbx_description
1 polymer ?
#
loop_
_entity_poly.entity_id
_entity_poly.type
_entity_poly.pdbx_seq_one_letter_code
_entity_poly.pdbx_strand_id
1 'polypeptide(L)'
;RQQIVQLANQNVRPCDISRQLRVSHGCVSKILGRYYETGSIRPGVIGGSKPKVATASVVEAICKYKEDNPTMFAWEIRDRLLKDQICTVENVPSVSSINRIVRNKAS
;
A
#
# COMPACT_ATOMS: atom_id res chain seq x y z
N ARG A 1 -6.89 21.38 3.52
CA ARG A 1 -7.75 20.57 2.62
C ARG A 1 -9.18 20.49 3.14
N GLN A 2 -9.41 20.26 4.44
CA GLN A 2 -10.75 20.31 5.05
C GLN A 2 -11.50 21.61 4.78
N GLN A 3 -10.86 22.76 5.01
CA GLN A 3 -11.48 24.06 4.75
C GLN A 3 -11.92 24.27 3.29
N ILE A 4 -11.19 23.71 2.31
CA ILE A 4 -11.57 23.75 0.89
C ILE A 4 -12.90 23.03 0.67
N VAL A 5 -13.04 21.83 1.25
CA VAL A 5 -14.27 21.03 1.16
C VAL A 5 -15.42 21.67 1.93
N GLN A 6 -15.16 22.20 3.12
CA GLN A 6 -16.17 22.87 3.94
C GLN A 6 -16.78 24.08 3.23
N LEU A 7 -15.95 24.95 2.63
CA LEU A 7 -16.42 26.11 1.87
C LEU A 7 -17.18 25.68 0.61
N ALA A 8 -16.76 24.62 -0.07
CA ALA A 8 -17.49 24.08 -1.20
C ALA A 8 -18.87 23.55 -0.80
N ASN A 9 -18.98 22.87 0.36
CA ASN A 9 -20.27 22.42 0.91
C ASN A 9 -21.18 23.57 1.34
N GLN A 10 -20.62 24.75 1.63
CA GLN A 10 -21.35 26.00 1.86
C GLN A 10 -21.69 26.73 0.54
N ASN A 11 -21.54 26.06 -0.62
CA ASN A 11 -21.77 26.60 -1.96
C ASN A 11 -20.87 27.79 -2.33
N VAL A 12 -19.70 27.95 -1.68
CA VAL A 12 -18.71 28.95 -2.08
C VAL A 12 -18.03 28.50 -3.38
N ARG A 13 -17.92 29.41 -4.35
CA ARG A 13 -17.34 29.08 -5.66
C ARG A 13 -15.85 28.75 -5.52
N PRO A 14 -15.30 27.78 -6.28
CA PRO A 14 -13.88 27.42 -6.23
C PRO A 14 -12.90 28.57 -6.41
N CYS A 15 -13.25 29.57 -7.23
CA CYS A 15 -12.44 30.77 -7.43
C CYS A 15 -12.32 31.62 -6.16
N ASP A 16 -13.39 31.69 -5.37
CA ASP A 16 -13.45 32.48 -4.13
C ASP A 16 -12.73 31.71 -3.01
N ILE A 17 -12.89 30.39 -2.96
CA ILE A 17 -12.11 29.49 -2.08
C ILE A 17 -10.61 29.67 -2.30
N SER A 18 -10.16 29.70 -3.57
CA SER A 18 -8.75 29.90 -3.92
C SER A 18 -8.20 31.22 -3.38
N ARG A 19 -8.95 32.31 -3.50
CA ARG A 19 -8.56 33.63 -2.99
C ARG A 19 -8.56 33.68 -1.47
N GLN A 20 -9.61 33.18 -0.82
CA GLN A 20 -9.76 33.20 0.64
C GLN A 20 -8.68 32.37 1.34
N LEU A 21 -8.42 31.16 0.83
CA LEU A 21 -7.46 30.24 1.45
C LEU A 21 -6.02 30.44 0.96
N ARG A 22 -5.79 31.37 0.02
CA ARG A 22 -4.48 31.65 -0.60
C ARG A 22 -3.82 30.39 -1.18
N VAL A 23 -4.62 29.60 -1.89
CA VAL A 23 -4.20 28.35 -2.54
C VAL A 23 -4.44 28.46 -4.04
N SER A 24 -3.58 27.87 -4.86
CA SER A 24 -3.75 27.90 -6.32
C SER A 24 -5.08 27.26 -6.75
N HIS A 25 -5.71 27.83 -7.78
CA HIS A 25 -6.96 27.32 -8.33
C HIS A 25 -6.84 25.82 -8.71
N GLY A 26 -5.70 25.42 -9.29
CA GLY A 26 -5.43 24.02 -9.62
C GLY A 26 -5.36 23.08 -8.40
N CYS A 27 -4.90 23.56 -7.24
CA CYS A 27 -4.91 22.78 -6.02
C CYS A 27 -6.33 22.63 -5.46
N VAL A 28 -7.14 23.70 -5.48
CA VAL A 28 -8.57 23.65 -5.12
C VAL A 28 -9.32 22.64 -6.00
N SER A 29 -9.16 22.75 -7.33
CA SER A 29 -9.77 21.82 -8.29
C SER A 29 -9.36 20.37 -8.05
N LYS A 30 -8.06 20.11 -7.83
CA LYS A 30 -7.54 18.75 -7.58
C LYS A 30 -8.06 18.14 -6.27
N ILE A 31 -8.22 18.95 -5.23
CA ILE A 31 -8.75 18.49 -3.94
C ILE A 31 -10.25 18.21 -4.05
N LEU A 32 -11.03 19.11 -4.64
CA LEU A 32 -12.47 18.94 -4.79
C LEU A 32 -12.81 17.77 -5.72
N GLY A 33 -12.10 17.63 -6.85
CA GLY A 33 -12.25 16.49 -7.76
C GLY A 33 -12.06 15.16 -7.04
N ARG A 34 -10.92 14.98 -6.36
CA ARG A 34 -10.68 13.76 -5.56
C ARG A 34 -11.75 13.57 -4.47
N TYR A 35 -12.17 14.63 -3.80
CA TYR A 35 -13.15 14.54 -2.73
C TYR A 35 -14.51 14.06 -3.26
N TYR A 36 -14.97 14.56 -4.40
CA TYR A 36 -16.22 14.10 -5.00
C TYR A 36 -16.13 12.67 -5.55
N GLU A 37 -14.97 12.25 -6.05
CA GLU A 37 -14.75 10.88 -6.53
C GLU A 37 -14.65 9.84 -5.40
N THR A 38 -14.01 10.19 -4.29
CA THR A 38 -13.59 9.21 -3.26
C THR A 38 -14.11 9.48 -1.85
N GLY A 39 -14.67 10.66 -1.60
CA GLY A 39 -14.99 11.15 -0.26
C GLY A 39 -13.77 11.49 0.62
N SER A 40 -12.54 11.25 0.13
CA SER A 40 -11.32 11.39 0.94
C SER A 40 -10.62 12.73 0.76
N ILE A 41 -10.36 13.40 1.87
CA ILE A 41 -9.50 14.59 1.95
C ILE A 41 -8.01 14.26 2.10
N ARG A 42 -7.70 12.98 2.38
CA ARG A 42 -6.33 12.54 2.63
C ARG A 42 -5.55 12.58 1.32
N PRO A 43 -4.27 13.02 1.34
CA PRO A 43 -3.41 12.84 0.18
C PRO A 43 -3.33 11.38 -0.21
N GLY A 44 -3.20 11.14 -1.52
CA GLY A 44 -2.71 9.85 -1.99
C GLY A 44 -1.34 9.57 -1.37
N VAL A 45 -1.04 8.29 -1.16
CA VAL A 45 0.28 7.87 -0.68
C VAL A 45 1.31 8.22 -1.75
N ILE A 46 2.36 8.94 -1.36
CA ILE A 46 3.47 9.32 -2.23
C ILE A 46 4.69 8.50 -1.79
N GLY A 47 5.36 7.89 -2.76
CA GLY A 47 6.52 7.03 -2.53
C GLY A 47 6.16 5.57 -2.28
N GLY A 48 7.20 4.78 -2.02
CA GLY A 48 7.11 3.32 -1.93
C GLY A 48 7.38 2.63 -3.26
N SER A 49 7.76 1.36 -3.19
CA SER A 49 7.97 0.49 -4.34
C SER A 49 6.96 -0.64 -4.33
N LYS A 50 6.52 -1.07 -5.53
CA LYS A 50 5.74 -2.31 -5.64
C LYS A 50 6.62 -3.48 -5.15
N PRO A 51 6.07 -4.44 -4.36
CA PRO A 51 6.82 -5.62 -3.94
C PRO A 51 7.30 -6.40 -5.17
N LYS A 52 8.62 -6.56 -5.34
CA LYS A 52 9.20 -7.30 -6.47
C LYS A 52 9.21 -8.82 -6.28
N VAL A 53 9.53 -9.26 -5.05
CA VAL A 53 9.71 -10.69 -4.69
C VAL A 53 8.72 -11.18 -3.63
N ALA A 54 8.07 -10.25 -2.91
CA ALA A 54 7.03 -10.55 -1.93
C ALA A 54 5.65 -10.32 -2.58
N THR A 55 5.39 -11.03 -3.67
CA THR A 55 4.06 -11.04 -4.29
C THR A 55 3.05 -11.65 -3.32
N ALA A 56 1.76 -11.37 -3.52
CA ALA A 56 0.70 -11.86 -2.63
C ALA A 56 0.72 -13.39 -2.50
N SER A 57 0.91 -14.12 -3.61
CA SER A 57 1.00 -15.58 -3.64
C SER A 57 2.19 -16.13 -2.84
N VAL A 58 3.36 -15.48 -2.93
CA VAL A 58 4.56 -15.89 -2.18
C VAL A 58 4.37 -15.64 -0.68
N VAL A 59 3.79 -14.51 -0.31
CA VAL A 59 3.48 -14.19 1.10
C VAL A 59 2.50 -15.20 1.69
N GLU A 60 1.43 -15.52 0.96
CA GLU A 60 0.43 -16.50 1.36
C GLU A 60 1.04 -17.90 1.54
N ALA A 61 1.88 -18.34 0.61
CA ALA A 61 2.58 -19.62 0.71
C ALA A 61 3.53 -19.69 1.92
N ILE A 62 4.29 -18.61 2.18
CA ILE A 62 5.17 -18.52 3.36
C ILE A 62 4.36 -18.65 4.65
N CYS A 63 3.21 -17.97 4.74
CA CYS A 63 2.31 -18.07 5.89
C CYS A 63 1.79 -19.49 6.05
N LYS A 64 1.28 -20.10 4.98
CA LYS A 64 0.76 -21.46 5.00
C LYS A 64 1.79 -22.48 5.47
N TYR A 65 3.03 -22.44 4.95
CA TYR A 65 4.07 -23.36 5.39
C TYR A 65 4.44 -23.20 6.86
N LYS A 66 4.34 -21.98 7.39
CA LYS A 66 4.62 -21.69 8.80
C LYS A 66 3.45 -22.06 9.72
N GLU A 67 2.22 -21.98 9.22
CA GLU A 67 1.02 -22.46 9.92
C GLU A 67 1.01 -23.99 9.98
N ASP A 68 1.28 -24.66 8.86
CA ASP A 68 1.34 -26.12 8.75
C ASP A 68 2.50 -26.70 9.58
N ASN A 69 3.63 -26.00 9.63
CA ASN A 69 4.79 -26.37 10.44
C ASN A 69 5.46 -25.15 11.09
N PRO A 70 5.10 -24.82 12.34
CA PRO A 70 5.67 -23.71 13.08
C PRO A 70 7.18 -23.82 13.31
N THR A 71 7.76 -25.02 13.28
CA THR A 71 9.20 -25.23 13.46
C THR A 71 10.01 -25.03 12.18
N MET A 72 9.36 -24.94 11.01
CA MET A 72 10.04 -24.81 9.72
C MET A 72 10.89 -23.54 9.65
N PHE A 73 12.16 -23.68 9.30
CA PHE A 73 13.11 -22.60 9.16
C PHE A 73 12.93 -21.83 7.85
N ALA A 74 13.33 -20.57 7.84
CA ALA A 74 13.17 -19.71 6.66
C ALA A 74 13.95 -20.19 5.42
N TRP A 75 15.06 -20.92 5.59
CA TRP A 75 15.76 -21.54 4.47
C TRP A 75 14.98 -22.75 3.91
N GLU A 76 14.33 -23.55 4.76
CA GLU A 76 13.46 -24.65 4.32
C GLU A 76 12.24 -24.13 3.56
N ILE A 77 11.65 -23.03 4.04
CA ILE A 77 10.57 -22.32 3.33
C ILE A 77 11.05 -21.87 1.95
N ARG A 78 12.27 -21.35 1.83
CA ARG A 78 12.85 -20.93 0.54
C ARG A 78 12.93 -22.11 -0.44
N ASP A 79 13.44 -23.25 0.02
CA ASP A 79 13.59 -24.45 -0.80
C ASP A 79 12.21 -25.01 -1.20
N ARG A 80 11.24 -24.95 -0.29
CA ARG A 80 9.87 -25.36 -0.55
C ARG A 80 9.19 -24.47 -1.59
N LEU A 81 9.40 -23.15 -1.54
CA LEU A 81 8.87 -22.21 -2.54
C LEU A 81 9.38 -22.52 -3.96
N LEU A 82 10.63 -22.95 -4.08
CA LEU A 82 11.21 -23.39 -5.36
C LEU A 82 10.66 -24.76 -5.78
N LYS A 83 10.57 -25.70 -4.84
CA LYS A 83 10.09 -27.06 -5.10
C LYS A 83 8.63 -27.08 -5.57
N ASP A 84 7.79 -26.27 -4.94
CA ASP A 84 6.36 -26.16 -5.28
C ASP A 84 6.11 -25.17 -6.43
N GLN A 85 7.17 -24.69 -7.10
CA GLN A 85 7.14 -23.79 -8.28
C GLN A 85 6.36 -22.49 -8.05
N ILE A 86 6.30 -22.03 -6.80
CA ILE A 86 5.72 -20.73 -6.43
C ILE A 86 6.69 -19.61 -6.78
N CYS A 87 7.99 -19.90 -6.61
CA CYS A 87 9.09 -19.02 -6.98
C CYS A 87 10.01 -19.69 -8.02
N THR A 88 10.64 -18.87 -8.84
CA THR A 88 11.82 -19.21 -9.63
C THR A 88 13.09 -18.80 -8.88
N VAL A 89 14.25 -19.26 -9.33
CA VAL A 89 15.55 -18.91 -8.74
C VAL A 89 15.80 -17.39 -8.74
N GLU A 90 15.21 -16.67 -9.69
CA GLU A 90 15.37 -15.22 -9.84
C GLU A 90 14.44 -14.41 -8.92
N ASN A 91 13.26 -14.93 -8.60
CA ASN A 91 12.24 -14.21 -7.84
C ASN A 91 12.09 -14.69 -6.38
N VAL A 92 12.78 -15.78 -6.01
CA VAL A 92 12.70 -16.36 -4.67
C VAL A 92 13.21 -15.34 -3.62
N PRO A 93 12.45 -15.08 -2.55
CA PRO A 93 12.87 -14.16 -1.52
C PRO A 93 14.09 -14.70 -0.74
N SER A 94 14.94 -13.79 -0.27
CA SER A 94 16.04 -14.14 0.62
C SER A 94 15.52 -14.63 1.98
N VAL A 95 16.35 -15.41 2.70
CA VAL A 95 16.02 -15.90 4.06
C VAL A 95 15.62 -14.75 4.99
N SER A 96 16.32 -13.62 4.93
CA SER A 96 15.98 -12.42 5.70
C SER A 96 14.62 -11.83 5.32
N SER A 97 14.26 -11.85 4.03
CA SER A 97 12.96 -11.37 3.54
C SER A 97 11.82 -12.27 4.00
N ILE A 98 12.01 -13.60 3.96
CA ILE A 98 11.05 -14.59 4.47
C ILE A 98 10.82 -14.36 5.96
N ASN A 99 11.89 -14.23 6.75
CA ASN A 99 11.78 -13.93 8.18
C ASN A 99 11.05 -12.61 8.47
N ARG A 100 11.24 -11.58 7.63
CA ARG A 100 10.49 -10.32 7.74
C ARG A 100 9.00 -10.53 7.47
N ILE A 101 8.65 -11.31 6.46
CA ILE A 101 7.25 -11.63 6.11
C ILE A 101 6.58 -12.37 7.27
N VAL A 102 7.23 -13.40 7.81
CA VAL A 102 6.72 -14.18 8.94
C VAL A 102 6.46 -13.30 10.16
N ARG A 103 7.40 -12.42 10.53
CA ARG A 103 7.21 -11.50 11.67
C ARG A 103 6.08 -10.49 11.44
N ASN A 104 6.01 -9.90 10.25
CA ASN A 104 5.01 -8.86 9.95
C ASN A 104 3.58 -9.39 9.90
N LYS A 105 3.39 -10.69 9.68
CA LYS A 105 2.06 -11.34 9.67
C LYS A 105 1.63 -11.85 11.06
N ALA A 106 2.57 -11.98 12.00
CA ALA A 106 2.28 -12.28 13.39
C ALA A 106 1.93 -11.02 14.23
N SER A 107 1.97 -9.83 13.61
CA SER A 107 1.63 -8.53 14.22
C SER A 107 0.25 -8.04 13.81
#